data_AF-A0A4Q3KWC5-F1
#
_entry.id   AF-A0A4Q3KWC5-F1
#
_cell.length_a   1.000
_cell.length_b   1.000
_cell.length_c   1.000
_cell.angle_alpha   90.00
_cell.angle_beta   90.00
_cell.angle_gamma   90.00
#
_symmetry.space_group_name_H-M   'P 1'
#
loop_
_entity.id
_entity.type
_entity.pdbx_description
1 polymer ?
#
loop_
_entity_poly.entity_id
_entity_poly.type
_entity_poly.pdbx_seq_one_letter_code
_entity_poly.pdbx_strand_id
1 'polypeptide(L)'
;MKKTLTIAGAVVVFLAGATCAATIPASAADTPQAHTDNVVGVGDHSARIYGPDRYATSVAVVQTEYAEDPAPVVYLASGEDFPDALSLAGLKLRGPLLLTKPNELPAIVRDEIAELHPCSIAAIGGPSAVSDAVVKQADALTDETSCGKD
;
A
#
# COMPACT_ATOMS: atom_id res chain seq x y z
N MET A 1 12.85 5.69 40.01
CA MET A 1 14.03 5.33 39.20
C MET A 1 13.57 5.06 37.78
N LYS A 2 13.62 6.06 36.90
CA LYS A 2 13.30 5.96 35.46
C LYS A 2 14.47 6.64 34.74
N LYS A 3 15.33 5.87 34.09
CA LYS A 3 16.48 6.39 33.33
C LYS A 3 15.99 6.73 31.92
N THR A 4 15.84 8.01 31.66
CA THR A 4 15.74 8.59 30.32
C THR A 4 17.10 8.46 29.64
N LEU A 5 17.15 7.92 28.42
CA LEU A 5 18.35 7.97 27.59
C LEU A 5 18.01 8.65 26.26
N THR A 6 18.35 9.93 26.20
CA THR A 6 18.47 10.77 25.01
C THR A 6 19.73 10.36 24.26
N ILE A 7 19.65 10.11 22.95
CA ILE A 7 20.84 9.99 22.10
C ILE A 7 20.96 11.27 21.28
N ALA A 8 21.90 12.10 21.74
CA ALA A 8 22.38 13.30 21.06
C ALA A 8 23.36 12.92 19.93
N GLY A 9 23.54 13.84 19.00
CA GLY A 9 24.17 13.66 17.71
C GLY A 9 25.56 13.02 17.71
N ALA A 10 25.82 12.33 16.59
CA ALA A 10 27.17 12.13 16.08
C ALA A 10 27.16 12.49 14.60
N VAL A 11 27.57 13.74 14.33
CA VAL A 11 28.10 14.14 13.03
C VAL A 11 29.40 13.37 12.85
N VAL A 12 29.45 12.48 11.86
CA VAL A 12 30.71 11.91 11.38
C VAL A 12 30.89 12.37 9.94
N VAL A 13 31.68 13.43 9.80
CA VAL A 13 32.30 13.82 8.54
C VAL A 13 33.46 12.86 8.30
N PHE A 14 33.36 12.03 7.26
CA PHE A 14 34.52 11.39 6.64
C PHE A 14 34.79 12.08 5.31
N LEU A 15 35.82 12.92 5.29
CA LEU A 15 36.49 13.37 4.08
C LEU A 15 37.78 12.56 3.95
N ALA A 16 37.85 11.65 2.98
CA ALA A 16 39.09 11.19 2.36
C ALA A 16 38.73 10.47 1.04
N GLY A 17 39.38 10.89 -0.03
CA GLY A 17 38.94 10.66 -1.39
C GLY A 17 39.17 9.27 -1.95
N ALA A 18 38.37 8.94 -2.95
CA ALA A 18 38.77 8.18 -4.13
C ALA A 18 37.72 8.44 -5.22
N THR A 19 38.01 9.34 -6.15
CA THR A 19 37.26 9.43 -7.41
C THR A 19 37.58 8.21 -8.25
N CYS A 20 36.78 7.16 -8.17
CA CYS A 20 36.76 6.13 -9.20
C CYS A 20 35.71 6.55 -10.23
N ALA A 21 36.15 7.32 -11.24
CA ALA A 21 35.39 7.45 -12.47
C ALA A 21 35.41 6.09 -13.18
N ALA A 22 34.45 5.23 -12.88
CA ALA A 22 34.18 4.04 -13.65
C ALA A 22 33.22 4.43 -14.78
N THR A 23 33.79 4.64 -15.96
CA THR A 23 33.05 4.76 -17.22
C THR A 23 32.25 3.47 -17.42
N ILE A 24 30.92 3.52 -17.27
CA ILE A 24 30.05 2.40 -17.66
C ILE A 24 29.93 2.46 -19.19
N PRO A 25 30.42 1.47 -19.96
CA PRO A 25 30.05 1.40 -21.36
C PRO A 25 28.55 1.10 -21.44
N ALA A 26 27.81 1.92 -22.18
CA ALA A 26 26.45 1.60 -22.59
C ALA A 26 26.50 0.34 -23.46
N SER A 27 26.36 -0.83 -22.85
CA SER A 27 26.23 -2.10 -23.56
C SER A 27 24.83 -2.14 -24.17
N ALA A 28 24.81 -2.25 -25.50
CA ALA A 28 23.62 -2.25 -26.32
C ALA A 28 22.60 -3.31 -25.87
N ALA A 29 21.33 -2.89 -25.85
CA ALA A 29 20.11 -3.68 -26.02
C ALA A 29 20.21 -5.16 -25.61
N ASP A 30 19.99 -5.40 -24.33
CA ASP A 30 19.58 -6.71 -23.83
C ASP A 30 18.29 -7.11 -24.56
N THR A 31 18.38 -8.17 -25.34
CA THR A 31 17.22 -8.75 -26.04
C THR A 31 16.37 -9.44 -24.98
N PRO A 32 15.02 -9.37 -25.00
CA PRO A 32 14.21 -10.10 -24.03
C PRO A 32 14.39 -11.61 -24.28
N GLN A 33 15.33 -12.23 -23.56
CA GLN A 33 15.49 -13.67 -23.60
C GLN A 33 14.42 -14.24 -22.67
N ALA A 34 13.40 -14.86 -23.26
CA ALA A 34 12.41 -15.62 -22.52
C ALA A 34 13.14 -16.71 -21.73
N HIS A 35 13.20 -16.55 -20.41
CA HIS A 35 13.74 -17.55 -19.51
C HIS A 35 12.72 -18.70 -19.45
N THR A 36 12.94 -19.75 -20.26
CA THR A 36 12.19 -21.00 -20.15
C THR A 36 12.84 -21.84 -19.06
N ASP A 37 12.60 -21.49 -17.81
CA ASP A 37 12.97 -22.35 -16.69
C ASP A 37 11.97 -23.51 -16.65
N ASN A 38 12.43 -24.68 -17.07
CA ASN A 38 11.69 -25.93 -16.95
C ASN A 38 11.75 -26.38 -15.48
N VAL A 39 10.90 -25.77 -14.65
CA VAL A 39 10.77 -26.15 -13.23
C VAL A 39 9.85 -27.36 -13.14
N VAL A 40 10.38 -28.46 -12.62
CA VAL A 40 9.60 -29.63 -12.21
C VAL A 40 8.56 -29.15 -11.20
N GLY A 41 7.28 -29.21 -11.58
CA GLY A 41 6.16 -28.69 -10.79
C GLY A 41 6.06 -29.33 -9.42
N VAL A 42 6.66 -28.69 -8.42
CA VAL A 42 6.07 -28.61 -7.10
C VAL A 42 4.90 -27.66 -7.27
N GLY A 43 3.69 -28.09 -6.88
CA GLY A 43 2.46 -27.32 -7.06
C GLY A 43 2.44 -26.05 -6.23
N ASP A 44 3.19 -25.05 -6.65
CA ASP A 44 3.17 -23.71 -6.06
C ASP A 44 2.07 -22.93 -6.77
N HIS A 45 0.83 -23.14 -6.34
CA HIS A 45 -0.31 -22.33 -6.74
C HIS A 45 -0.17 -20.89 -6.19
N SER A 46 0.81 -20.13 -6.69
CA SER A 46 0.82 -18.68 -6.54
C SER A 46 -0.22 -18.11 -7.50
N ALA A 47 -1.43 -17.89 -6.99
CA ALA A 47 -2.46 -17.19 -7.75
C ALA A 47 -2.02 -15.72 -7.91
N ARG A 48 -1.91 -15.25 -9.14
CA ARG A 48 -1.63 -13.85 -9.42
C ARG A 48 -2.90 -13.03 -9.15
N ILE A 49 -2.82 -12.10 -8.20
CA ILE A 49 -3.87 -11.13 -7.92
C ILE A 49 -3.59 -9.86 -8.72
N TYR A 50 -4.54 -9.44 -9.55
CA TYR A 50 -4.44 -8.21 -10.34
C TYR A 50 -5.81 -7.76 -10.84
N GLY A 51 -5.94 -6.47 -11.16
CA GLY A 51 -7.08 -5.89 -11.84
C GLY A 51 -6.68 -5.10 -13.09
N PRO A 52 -7.66 -4.56 -13.85
CA PRO A 52 -7.42 -3.73 -15.04
C PRO A 52 -6.67 -2.42 -14.75
N ASP A 53 -6.73 -1.94 -13.50
CA ASP A 53 -5.99 -0.77 -13.04
C ASP A 53 -5.53 -0.96 -11.58
N ARG A 54 -4.89 0.08 -11.03
CA ARG A 54 -4.37 0.08 -9.66
C ARG A 54 -5.46 0.01 -8.59
N TYR A 55 -6.63 0.61 -8.85
CA TYR A 55 -7.75 0.62 -7.92
C TYR A 55 -8.39 -0.77 -7.86
N ALA A 56 -8.64 -1.38 -9.02
CA ALA A 56 -9.15 -2.73 -9.13
C ALA A 56 -8.17 -3.78 -8.59
N THR A 57 -6.86 -3.56 -8.76
CA THR A 57 -5.85 -4.42 -8.13
C THR A 57 -5.90 -4.31 -6.60
N SER A 58 -6.05 -3.10 -6.04
CA SER A 58 -6.20 -2.93 -4.59
C SER A 58 -7.43 -3.64 -4.04
N VAL A 59 -8.56 -3.57 -4.75
CA VAL A 59 -9.79 -4.30 -4.40
C VAL A 59 -9.58 -5.81 -4.47
N ALA A 60 -8.97 -6.33 -5.54
CA ALA A 60 -8.72 -7.76 -5.68
C ALA A 60 -7.83 -8.33 -4.57
N VAL A 61 -6.84 -7.55 -4.09
CA VAL A 61 -6.02 -7.93 -2.93
C VAL A 61 -6.89 -7.99 -1.67
N VAL A 62 -7.72 -6.97 -1.44
CA VAL A 62 -8.61 -6.93 -0.27
C VAL A 62 -9.59 -8.09 -0.26
N GLN A 63 -10.23 -8.38 -1.40
CA GLN A 63 -11.12 -9.52 -1.56
C GLN A 63 -10.44 -10.86 -1.32
N THR A 64 -9.13 -10.97 -1.55
CA THR A 64 -8.39 -12.22 -1.29
C THR A 64 -8.00 -12.34 0.18
N GLU A 65 -7.56 -11.25 0.81
CA GLU A 65 -6.97 -11.27 2.15
C GLU A 65 -8.01 -11.06 3.27
N TYR A 66 -9.15 -10.41 2.98
CA TYR A 66 -10.15 -10.00 3.97
C TYR A 66 -11.55 -10.58 3.74
N ALA A 67 -11.72 -11.55 2.84
CA ALA A 67 -13.02 -12.20 2.60
C ALA A 67 -13.58 -12.93 3.83
N GLU A 68 -12.71 -13.60 4.60
CA GLU A 68 -13.11 -14.43 5.73
C GLU A 68 -13.07 -13.69 7.08
N ASP A 69 -12.20 -12.67 7.20
CA ASP A 69 -11.99 -11.88 8.41
C ASP A 69 -11.99 -10.37 8.08
N PRO A 70 -13.18 -9.77 7.91
CA PRO A 70 -13.30 -8.37 7.60
C PRO A 70 -12.79 -7.51 8.76
N ALA A 71 -11.89 -6.58 8.46
CA ALA A 71 -11.29 -5.72 9.47
C ALA A 71 -12.19 -4.54 9.86
N PRO A 72 -12.12 -4.06 11.12
CA PRO A 72 -12.95 -2.95 11.58
C PRO A 72 -12.54 -1.60 10.98
N VAL A 73 -11.33 -1.47 10.44
CA VAL A 73 -10.81 -0.22 9.87
C VAL A 73 -10.33 -0.45 8.44
N VAL A 74 -10.81 0.37 7.51
CA VAL A 74 -10.30 0.43 6.13
C VAL A 74 -9.40 1.66 5.99
N TYR A 75 -8.24 1.47 5.37
CA TYR A 75 -7.31 2.55 5.07
C TYR A 75 -7.47 3.01 3.63
N LEU A 76 -7.48 4.32 3.41
CA LEU A 76 -7.49 4.92 2.07
C LEU A 76 -6.18 5.65 1.81
N ALA A 77 -5.60 5.44 0.64
CA ALA A 77 -4.44 6.21 0.19
C ALA A 77 -4.64 6.72 -1.24
N SER A 78 -3.85 7.72 -1.63
CA SER A 78 -3.77 8.15 -3.03
C SER A 78 -3.18 7.02 -3.87
N GLY A 79 -3.89 6.64 -4.93
CA GLY A 79 -3.36 5.80 -5.99
C GLY A 79 -2.49 6.58 -6.97
N GLU A 80 -2.47 7.90 -6.93
CA GLU A 80 -1.73 8.75 -7.89
C GLU A 80 -0.34 9.12 -7.34
N ASP A 81 -0.26 9.43 -6.05
CA ASP A 81 0.97 9.78 -5.37
C ASP A 81 1.59 8.54 -4.68
N PHE A 82 2.65 8.03 -5.31
CA PHE A 82 3.40 6.85 -4.89
C PHE A 82 3.95 6.86 -3.43
N PRO A 83 4.35 7.99 -2.80
CA PRO A 83 5.01 7.92 -1.50
C PRO A 83 4.11 7.51 -0.33
N ASP A 84 2.79 7.71 -0.42
CA ASP A 84 1.90 7.54 0.74
C ASP A 84 1.53 6.07 0.97
N ALA A 85 1.24 5.32 -0.10
CA ALA A 85 0.97 3.89 -0.02
C ALA A 85 2.25 3.07 0.31
N LEU A 86 3.42 3.50 -0.20
CA LEU A 86 4.69 2.80 0.07
C LEU A 86 5.18 3.03 1.50
N SER A 87 4.92 4.21 2.09
CA SER A 87 5.26 4.50 3.48
C SER A 87 4.59 3.54 4.47
N LEU A 88 3.47 2.93 4.07
CA LEU A 88 2.75 1.93 4.87
C LEU A 88 3.25 0.50 4.69
N ALA A 89 4.08 0.20 3.69
CA ALA A 89 4.51 -1.16 3.41
C ALA A 89 5.30 -1.82 4.57
N GLY A 90 5.85 -1.01 5.48
CA GLY A 90 6.49 -1.47 6.72
C GLY A 90 5.58 -1.45 7.96
N LEU A 91 4.38 -0.89 7.86
CA LEU A 91 3.41 -0.83 8.96
C LEU A 91 2.52 -2.08 8.91
N LYS A 92 2.40 -2.78 10.04
CA LYS A 92 1.35 -3.79 10.22
C LYS A 92 0.02 -3.06 10.43
N LEU A 93 -0.59 -2.64 9.34
CA LEU A 93 -1.98 -2.22 9.34
C LEU A 93 -2.84 -3.43 9.69
N ARG A 94 -3.82 -3.23 10.58
CA ARG A 94 -4.76 -4.29 10.98
C ARG A 94 -6.04 -4.23 10.15
N GLY A 95 -5.92 -3.85 8.88
CA GLY A 95 -7.05 -3.66 7.98
C GLY A 95 -6.63 -3.36 6.54
N PRO A 96 -7.57 -3.50 5.60
CA PRO A 96 -7.32 -3.39 4.17
C PRO A 96 -6.90 -1.98 3.77
N LEU A 97 -6.03 -1.88 2.76
CA LEU A 97 -5.63 -0.63 2.13
C LEU A 97 -6.23 -0.55 0.73
N LEU A 98 -7.12 0.40 0.51
CA LEU A 98 -7.73 0.68 -0.79
C LEU A 98 -7.17 1.98 -1.37
N LEU A 99 -7.00 2.00 -2.68
CA LEU A 99 -6.48 3.16 -3.39
C LEU A 99 -7.63 4.03 -3.91
N THR A 100 -7.45 5.35 -3.89
CA THR A 100 -8.43 6.33 -4.39
C THR A 100 -7.74 7.37 -5.28
N LYS A 101 -8.52 8.18 -6.00
CA LYS A 101 -7.99 9.42 -6.58
C LYS A 101 -8.12 10.53 -5.54
N PRO A 102 -7.29 11.59 -5.59
CA PRO A 102 -7.34 12.67 -4.61
C PRO A 102 -8.73 13.27 -4.39
N ASN A 103 -9.50 13.44 -5.47
CA ASN A 103 -10.80 14.11 -5.44
C ASN A 103 -11.97 13.21 -5.88
N GLU A 104 -11.75 11.90 -6.03
CA GLU A 104 -12.76 10.98 -6.54
C GLU A 104 -12.59 9.61 -5.90
N LEU A 105 -13.66 9.09 -5.30
CA LEU A 105 -13.74 7.72 -4.83
C LEU A 105 -14.16 6.82 -6.03
N PRO A 106 -13.27 5.97 -6.58
CA PRO A 106 -13.64 5.11 -7.70
C PRO A 106 -14.79 4.18 -7.31
N ALA A 107 -15.72 3.92 -8.24
CA ALA A 107 -16.91 3.12 -7.96
C ALA A 107 -16.57 1.74 -7.40
N ILE A 108 -15.58 1.04 -7.98
CA ILE A 108 -15.14 -0.28 -7.51
C ILE A 108 -14.64 -0.27 -6.06
N VAL A 109 -14.03 0.83 -5.62
CA VAL A 109 -13.52 0.99 -4.25
C VAL A 109 -14.67 1.30 -3.30
N ARG A 110 -15.60 2.16 -3.72
CA ARG A 110 -16.82 2.47 -2.97
C ARG A 110 -17.63 1.20 -2.71
N ASP A 111 -17.82 0.40 -3.75
CA ASP A 111 -18.63 -0.81 -3.69
C ASP A 111 -17.95 -1.85 -2.76
N GLU A 112 -16.63 -2.00 -2.84
CA GLU A 112 -15.86 -2.83 -1.89
C GLU A 112 -16.00 -2.35 -0.43
N ILE A 113 -15.90 -1.04 -0.18
CA ILE A 113 -16.09 -0.49 1.19
C ILE A 113 -17.50 -0.81 1.70
N ALA A 114 -18.51 -0.69 0.84
CA ALA A 114 -19.89 -1.00 1.20
C ALA A 114 -20.07 -2.50 1.49
N GLU A 115 -19.35 -3.39 0.81
CA GLU A 115 -19.38 -4.83 1.09
C GLU A 115 -18.69 -5.19 2.41
N LEU A 116 -17.57 -4.53 2.73
CA LEU A 116 -16.81 -4.76 3.95
C LEU A 116 -17.53 -4.27 5.22
N HIS A 117 -18.42 -3.29 5.10
CA HIS A 117 -19.12 -2.64 6.23
C HIS A 117 -18.15 -2.27 7.38
N PRO A 118 -17.07 -1.50 7.12
CA PRO A 118 -16.09 -1.19 8.14
C PRO A 118 -16.70 -0.31 9.22
N CYS A 119 -16.13 -0.38 10.42
CA CYS A 119 -16.52 0.54 11.48
C CYS A 119 -15.96 1.95 11.24
N SER A 120 -14.76 2.06 10.69
CA SER A 120 -14.10 3.35 10.48
C SER A 120 -13.23 3.38 9.23
N ILE A 121 -13.10 4.58 8.65
CA ILE A 121 -12.19 4.86 7.54
C ILE A 121 -11.02 5.72 8.05
N ALA A 122 -9.82 5.35 7.64
CA ALA A 122 -8.61 6.13 7.92
C ALA A 122 -7.91 6.53 6.62
N ALA A 123 -7.92 7.82 6.30
CA ALA A 123 -7.14 8.35 5.18
C ALA A 123 -5.66 8.47 5.57
N ILE A 124 -4.79 7.99 4.68
CA ILE A 124 -3.34 8.08 4.79
C ILE A 124 -2.84 9.09 3.78
N GLY A 125 -2.16 10.11 4.30
CA GLY A 125 -1.76 11.30 3.56
C GLY A 125 -2.54 12.52 4.01
N GLY A 126 -2.21 13.68 3.43
CA GLY A 126 -2.94 14.92 3.68
C GLY A 126 -4.16 15.07 2.77
N PRO A 127 -4.93 16.17 2.91
CA PRO A 127 -6.08 16.47 2.06
C PRO A 127 -5.76 16.59 0.56
N SER A 128 -4.48 16.77 0.20
CA SER A 128 -4.00 16.76 -1.18
C SER A 128 -3.91 15.36 -1.78
N ALA A 129 -3.75 14.33 -0.95
CA ALA A 129 -3.65 12.93 -1.35
C ALA A 129 -5.01 12.25 -1.33
N VAL A 130 -5.82 12.53 -0.29
CA VAL A 130 -7.22 12.08 -0.18
C VAL A 130 -8.02 13.26 0.38
N SER A 131 -8.85 13.87 -0.46
CA SER A 131 -9.65 15.03 -0.05
C SER A 131 -10.70 14.69 0.99
N ASP A 132 -11.07 15.66 1.81
CA ASP A 132 -12.13 15.53 2.82
C ASP A 132 -13.47 15.07 2.20
N ALA A 133 -13.72 15.42 0.94
CA ALA A 133 -14.90 14.97 0.21
C ALA A 133 -14.90 13.46 -0.03
N VAL A 134 -13.75 12.88 -0.40
CA VAL A 134 -13.59 11.43 -0.58
C VAL A 134 -13.72 10.70 0.75
N VAL A 135 -13.08 11.22 1.81
CA VAL A 135 -13.21 10.65 3.16
C VAL A 135 -14.66 10.64 3.61
N LYS A 136 -15.37 11.77 3.45
CA LYS A 136 -16.79 11.87 3.79
C LYS A 136 -17.67 10.91 2.99
N GLN A 137 -17.35 10.67 1.71
CA GLN A 137 -18.07 9.69 0.90
C GLN A 137 -17.85 8.26 1.40
N ALA A 138 -16.64 7.93 1.84
CA ALA A 138 -16.31 6.62 2.39
C ALA A 138 -16.89 6.43 3.80
N ASP A 139 -16.83 7.46 4.66
CA ASP A 139 -17.41 7.44 6.01
C ASP A 139 -18.94 7.22 5.98
N ALA A 140 -19.61 7.67 4.92
CA ALA A 140 -21.05 7.43 4.78
C ALA A 140 -21.41 5.95 4.55
N LEU A 141 -20.41 5.09 4.34
CA LEU A 141 -20.55 3.64 4.13
C LEU A 141 -20.15 2.83 5.36
N THR A 142 -19.75 3.47 6.46
CA THR A 142 -19.39 2.76 7.69
C THR A 142 -20.62 2.27 8.44
N ASP A 143 -20.43 1.20 9.19
CA ASP A 143 -21.42 0.68 10.13
C ASP A 143 -20.80 0.61 11.53
N GLU A 144 -21.16 1.56 12.39
CA GLU A 144 -20.73 1.65 13.80
C GLU A 144 -21.05 0.36 14.59
N THR A 145 -22.04 -0.43 14.18
CA THR A 145 -22.40 -1.68 14.86
C THR A 145 -21.41 -2.82 14.61
N SER A 146 -20.57 -2.70 13.58
CA SER A 146 -19.50 -3.67 13.26
C SER A 146 -18.33 -3.62 14.26
N CYS A 147 -18.20 -2.55 15.04
CA CYS A 147 -17.07 -2.28 15.95
C CYS A 147 -17.03 -3.12 17.24
N GLY A 148 -18.03 -3.96 17.52
CA GLY A 148 -18.23 -4.62 18.82
C GLY A 148 -18.02 -6.13 18.86
N LYS A 149 -17.38 -6.73 17.85
CA LYS A 149 -16.99 -8.15 17.90
C LYS A 149 -15.57 -8.28 18.48
N ASP A 150 -15.49 -8.27 19.81
CA ASP A 150 -14.28 -8.58 20.59
C ASP A 150 -14.12 -10.09 20.81
#